data_AF-A0A9D1EA89-F1
#
_entry.id   AF-A0A9D1EA89-F1
#
_cell.length_a   1.000
_cell.length_b   1.000
_cell.length_c   1.000
_cell.angle_alpha   90.00
_cell.angle_beta   90.00
_cell.angle_gamma   90.00
#
_symmetry.space_group_name_H-M   'P 1'
#
loop_
_entity.id
_entity.type
_entity.pdbx_description
1 polymer ?
#
loop_
_entity_poly.entity_id
_entity_poly.type
_entity_poly.pdbx_seq_one_letter_code
_entity_poly.pdbx_strand_id
1 'polypeptide(L)'
;MYQDTYVEQVVKKVLTKKDYTIKNILMALTIFFGLATVFAVHFICLILFIVCVILFYRKQSQMETEYEYLYVGDTMEIDKVIRQSRRKQVLVMDLSEMLVLAPEGSQKALAYDHGQMSVMRFVSGDPNARIYVIIAHLKKKNKQAKIYFEPKEELLEAMHNHCPDRVFQN
;
A
#
# COMPACT_ATOMS: atom_id res chain seq x y z
N MET A 1 23.89 23.45 -9.24
CA MET A 1 22.97 22.66 -10.10
C MET A 1 22.53 21.49 -9.23
N TYR A 2 21.41 21.61 -8.53
CA TYR A 2 20.86 20.45 -7.81
C TYR A 2 20.37 19.50 -8.90
N GLN A 3 21.04 18.35 -9.07
CA GLN A 3 20.37 17.23 -9.71
C GLN A 3 19.23 16.88 -8.76
N ASP A 4 17.99 17.20 -9.15
CA ASP A 4 16.82 16.75 -8.41
C ASP A 4 16.85 15.22 -8.44
N THR A 5 17.34 14.61 -7.35
CA THR A 5 17.43 13.16 -7.24
C THR A 5 16.04 12.59 -7.45
N TYR A 6 15.88 11.83 -8.53
CA TYR A 6 14.63 11.21 -8.94
C TYR A 6 14.80 9.70 -8.82
N VAL A 7 13.99 9.08 -7.95
CA VAL A 7 13.94 7.62 -7.82
C VAL A 7 12.48 7.20 -7.81
N GLU A 8 12.12 6.31 -8.74
CA GLU A 8 10.79 5.69 -8.82
C GLU A 8 10.89 4.19 -8.56
N GLN A 9 9.97 3.68 -7.75
CA GLN A 9 9.89 2.26 -7.46
C GLN A 9 8.44 1.78 -7.41
N VAL A 10 8.12 0.78 -8.23
CA VAL A 10 6.83 0.10 -8.21
C VAL A 10 6.91 -1.22 -7.43
N VAL A 11 6.00 -1.39 -6.48
CA VAL A 11 5.84 -2.58 -5.63
C VAL A 11 4.46 -3.18 -5.85
N LYS A 12 4.43 -4.39 -6.41
CA LYS A 12 3.19 -5.10 -6.71
C LYS A 12 2.75 -5.93 -5.51
N LYS A 13 1.45 -5.99 -5.26
CA LYS A 13 0.92 -6.87 -4.22
C LYS A 13 1.20 -8.34 -4.55
N VAL A 14 1.76 -9.08 -3.59
CA VAL A 14 1.93 -10.53 -3.69
C VAL A 14 0.62 -11.22 -3.35
N LEU A 15 0.16 -12.06 -4.27
CA LEU A 15 -1.10 -12.78 -4.15
C LEU A 15 -0.88 -14.13 -3.46
N THR A 16 -1.62 -14.36 -2.38
CA THR A 16 -1.56 -15.62 -1.66
C THR A 16 -2.48 -16.66 -2.30
N LYS A 17 -2.22 -17.96 -2.06
CA LYS A 17 -3.15 -19.03 -2.46
C LYS A 17 -4.58 -18.76 -1.95
N LYS A 18 -4.70 -18.20 -0.74
CA LYS A 18 -6.00 -17.81 -0.15
C LYS A 18 -6.72 -16.76 -1.00
N ASP A 19 -6.00 -15.79 -1.57
CA ASP A 19 -6.62 -14.76 -2.41
C ASP A 19 -7.24 -15.36 -3.68
N TYR A 20 -6.53 -16.29 -4.33
CA TYR A 20 -7.04 -17.03 -5.48
C TYR A 20 -8.23 -17.92 -5.10
N THR A 21 -8.16 -18.64 -3.98
CA THR A 21 -9.27 -19.46 -3.49
C THR A 21 -10.52 -18.63 -3.25
N ILE A 22 -10.40 -17.50 -2.54
CA ILE A 22 -11.53 -16.59 -2.28
C ILE A 22 -12.10 -16.05 -3.60
N LYS A 23 -11.24 -15.62 -4.54
CA LYS A 23 -11.68 -15.14 -5.85
C LYS A 23 -12.46 -16.22 -6.62
N ASN A 24 -11.96 -17.45 -6.64
CA ASN A 24 -12.59 -18.56 -7.37
C ASN A 24 -13.94 -18.96 -6.76
N ILE A 25 -14.03 -19.02 -5.42
CA ILE A 25 -15.31 -19.25 -4.72
C ILE A 25 -16.31 -18.15 -5.06
N LEU A 26 -15.87 -16.89 -5.02
CA LEU A 26 -16.74 -15.76 -5.30
C LEU A 26 -17.20 -15.71 -6.77
N MET A 27 -16.34 -16.15 -7.70
CA MET A 27 -16.68 -16.33 -9.11
C MET A 27 -17.76 -17.41 -9.27
N ALA A 28 -17.58 -18.57 -8.64
CA ALA A 28 -18.56 -19.66 -8.67
C ALA A 28 -19.92 -19.24 -8.08
N LEU A 29 -19.93 -18.53 -6.95
CA LEU A 29 -21.16 -17.99 -6.35
C LEU A 29 -21.84 -16.96 -7.26
N THR A 30 -21.06 -16.08 -7.90
CA THR A 30 -21.60 -15.10 -8.85
C THR A 30 -22.30 -15.81 -10.02
N ILE A 31 -21.70 -16.84 -10.59
CA ILE A 31 -22.30 -17.63 -11.68
C ILE A 31 -23.55 -18.36 -11.19
N PHE A 32 -23.48 -18.99 -10.01
CA PHE A 32 -24.61 -19.73 -9.43
C PHE A 32 -25.84 -18.84 -9.22
N PHE A 33 -25.66 -17.68 -8.57
CA PHE A 33 -26.78 -16.74 -8.37
C PHE A 33 -27.25 -16.11 -9.68
N GLY A 34 -26.34 -15.84 -10.63
CA GLY A 34 -26.72 -15.37 -11.96
C GLY A 34 -27.60 -16.38 -12.70
N LEU A 35 -27.27 -17.67 -12.67
CA LEU A 35 -28.13 -18.71 -13.24
C LEU A 35 -29.45 -18.85 -12.46
N ALA A 36 -29.40 -18.82 -11.12
CA ALA A 36 -30.60 -18.91 -10.28
C ALA A 36 -31.60 -17.78 -10.55
N THR A 37 -31.15 -16.57 -10.92
CA THR A 37 -32.04 -15.47 -11.32
C THR A 37 -32.81 -15.73 -12.62
N VAL A 38 -32.29 -16.58 -13.51
CA VAL A 38 -32.93 -16.92 -14.78
C VAL A 38 -33.98 -18.02 -14.60
N PHE A 39 -33.76 -18.95 -13.66
CA PHE A 39 -34.60 -20.15 -13.48
C PHE A 39 -35.53 -20.13 -12.25
N ALA A 40 -35.31 -19.27 -11.25
CA ALA A 40 -36.01 -19.28 -9.96
C ALA A 40 -36.25 -17.87 -9.36
N VAL A 41 -36.80 -17.81 -8.13
CA VAL A 41 -37.23 -16.62 -7.36
C VAL A 41 -36.42 -15.34 -7.66
N HIS A 42 -37.02 -14.47 -8.46
CA HIS A 42 -36.32 -13.38 -9.15
C HIS A 42 -35.70 -12.33 -8.22
N PHE A 43 -36.40 -11.89 -7.17
CA PHE A 43 -35.98 -10.69 -6.43
C PHE A 43 -34.81 -10.94 -5.47
N ILE A 44 -34.85 -12.02 -4.69
CA ILE A 44 -33.82 -12.33 -3.69
C ILE A 44 -32.53 -12.77 -4.39
N CYS A 45 -32.62 -13.66 -5.38
CA CYS A 45 -31.47 -14.10 -6.16
C CYS A 45 -30.79 -12.94 -6.90
N LEU A 46 -31.56 -11.96 -7.38
CA LEU A 46 -31.01 -10.78 -8.06
C LEU A 46 -30.20 -9.90 -7.10
N ILE A 47 -30.71 -9.67 -5.88
CA ILE A 47 -29.98 -8.93 -4.85
C ILE A 47 -28.67 -9.64 -4.52
N LEU A 48 -28.71 -10.96 -4.29
CA LEU A 48 -27.51 -11.75 -3.99
C LEU A 48 -26.50 -11.74 -5.13
N PHE A 49 -26.96 -11.84 -6.38
CA PHE A 49 -26.12 -11.73 -7.56
C PHE A 49 -25.39 -10.38 -7.61
N ILE A 50 -26.12 -9.27 -7.44
CA ILE A 50 -25.53 -7.92 -7.44
C ILE A 50 -24.47 -7.79 -6.33
N VAL A 51 -24.76 -8.27 -5.13
CA VAL A 51 -23.80 -8.27 -4.01
C VAL A 51 -22.55 -9.07 -4.36
N CYS A 52 -22.69 -10.29 -4.92
CA CYS A 52 -21.58 -11.12 -5.35
C CYS A 52 -20.72 -10.42 -6.42
N VAL A 53 -21.33 -9.77 -7.42
CA VAL A 53 -20.62 -9.01 -8.46
C VAL A 53 -19.81 -7.86 -7.85
N ILE A 54 -20.39 -7.09 -6.92
CA ILE A 54 -19.69 -5.98 -6.24
C ILE A 54 -18.50 -6.53 -5.45
N LEU A 55 -18.70 -7.60 -4.67
CA LEU A 55 -17.63 -8.22 -3.90
C LEU A 55 -16.53 -8.77 -4.82
N PHE A 56 -16.90 -9.41 -5.93
CA PHE A 56 -15.96 -9.95 -6.91
C PHE A 56 -15.11 -8.83 -7.50
N TYR A 57 -15.75 -7.76 -7.96
CA TYR A 57 -15.07 -6.59 -8.50
C TYR A 57 -14.09 -5.98 -7.49
N ARG A 58 -14.53 -5.81 -6.23
CA ARG A 58 -13.70 -5.30 -5.14
C ARG A 58 -12.51 -6.21 -4.85
N LYS A 59 -12.72 -7.54 -4.76
CA LYS A 59 -11.64 -8.49 -4.51
C LYS A 59 -10.61 -8.47 -5.64
N GLN A 60 -11.06 -8.49 -6.89
CA GLN A 60 -10.18 -8.40 -8.06
C GLN A 60 -9.39 -7.08 -8.05
N SER A 61 -10.04 -5.95 -7.77
CA SER A 61 -9.38 -4.63 -7.66
C SER A 61 -8.32 -4.60 -6.54
N GLN A 62 -8.56 -5.27 -5.41
CA GLN A 62 -7.59 -5.39 -4.33
C GLN A 62 -6.40 -6.30 -4.65
N MET A 63 -6.56 -7.24 -5.59
CA MET A 63 -5.49 -8.15 -6.03
C MET A 63 -4.58 -7.47 -7.05
N GLU A 64 -5.13 -6.62 -7.92
CA GLU A 64 -4.38 -5.85 -8.92
C GLU A 64 -3.96 -4.46 -8.39
N THR A 65 -3.60 -4.40 -7.11
CA THR A 65 -3.09 -3.18 -6.49
C THR A 65 -1.56 -3.19 -6.56
N GLU A 66 -1.01 -2.08 -7.02
CA GLU A 66 0.42 -1.78 -7.03
C GLU A 66 0.62 -0.48 -6.24
N TYR A 67 1.75 -0.37 -5.55
CA TYR A 67 2.19 0.85 -4.87
C TYR A 67 3.38 1.41 -5.61
N GLU A 68 3.37 2.70 -5.88
CA GLU A 68 4.46 3.39 -6.56
C GLU A 68 5.02 4.42 -5.60
N TYR A 69 6.31 4.29 -5.31
CA TYR A 69 7.06 5.21 -4.48
C TYR A 69 7.83 6.13 -5.40
N LEU A 70 7.62 7.42 -5.23
CA LEU A 70 8.28 8.44 -6.01
C LEU A 70 9.03 9.36 -5.04
N TYR A 71 10.34 9.43 -5.21
CA TYR A 71 11.20 10.33 -4.45
C TYR A 71 11.80 11.36 -5.40
N VAL A 72 11.53 12.64 -5.13
CA VAL A 72 11.98 13.77 -5.95
C VAL A 72 12.46 14.87 -5.03
N GLY A 73 13.78 15.12 -5.04
CA GLY A 73 14.40 16.14 -4.19
C GLY A 73 14.14 15.88 -2.70
N ASP A 74 13.23 16.66 -2.10
CA ASP A 74 12.92 16.61 -0.66
C ASP A 74 11.52 16.03 -0.40
N THR A 75 10.84 15.54 -1.45
CA THR A 75 9.47 15.03 -1.35
C THR A 75 9.41 13.54 -1.65
N MET A 76 8.67 12.82 -0.81
CA MET A 76 8.28 11.44 -1.01
C MET A 76 6.77 11.36 -1.26
N GLU A 77 6.41 10.77 -2.40
CA GLU A 77 5.03 10.47 -2.76
C GLU A 77 4.81 8.96 -2.83
N ILE A 78 3.63 8.53 -2.39
CA ILE A 78 3.18 7.15 -2.57
C ILE A 78 1.82 7.18 -3.26
N ASP A 79 1.79 6.53 -4.42
CA ASP A 79 0.60 6.31 -5.21
C ASP A 79 0.13 4.87 -5.08
N LYS A 80 -1.19 4.70 -5.01
CA LYS A 80 -1.84 3.41 -5.15
C LYS A 80 -2.39 3.30 -6.57
N VAL A 81 -1.81 2.42 -7.37
CA VAL A 81 -2.24 2.13 -8.74
C VAL A 81 -3.08 0.86 -8.73
N ILE A 82 -4.35 0.96 -9.14
CA ILE A 82 -5.32 -0.12 -9.13
C ILE A 82 -5.63 -0.51 -10.57
N ARG A 83 -5.44 -1.79 -10.90
CA ARG A 83 -5.65 -2.34 -12.25
C ARG A 83 -4.90 -1.56 -13.34
N GLN A 84 -3.68 -1.09 -13.04
CA GLN A 84 -2.83 -0.35 -13.97
C GLN A 84 -3.48 0.88 -14.64
N SER A 85 -4.57 1.40 -14.06
CA SER A 85 -5.39 2.44 -14.70
C SER A 85 -5.88 3.49 -13.71
N ARG A 86 -6.33 3.08 -12.53
CA ARG A 86 -6.82 4.01 -11.50
C ARG A 86 -5.70 4.31 -10.52
N ARG A 87 -5.08 5.47 -10.64
CA ARG A 87 -4.09 6.00 -9.70
C ARG A 87 -4.78 6.80 -8.60
N LYS A 88 -4.38 6.58 -7.35
CA LYS A 88 -4.82 7.35 -6.19
C LYS A 88 -3.61 7.70 -5.33
N GLN A 89 -3.32 9.00 -5.21
CA GLN A 89 -2.31 9.49 -4.28
C GLN A 89 -2.75 9.23 -2.84
N VAL A 90 -1.96 8.43 -2.12
CA VAL A 90 -2.27 7.99 -0.76
C VAL A 90 -1.38 8.66 0.29
N LEU A 91 -0.20 9.14 -0.12
CA LEU A 91 0.71 9.90 0.73
C LEU A 91 1.50 10.90 -0.12
N VAL A 92 1.67 12.10 0.42
CA VAL A 92 2.69 13.06 0.01
C VAL A 92 3.28 13.61 1.29
N MET A 93 4.58 13.52 1.44
CA MET A 93 5.29 14.07 2.59
C MET A 93 6.64 14.64 2.18
N ASP A 94 7.04 15.67 2.90
CA ASP A 94 8.37 16.27 2.79
C ASP A 94 9.32 15.56 3.77
N LEU A 95 10.59 15.39 3.41
CA LEU A 95 11.60 14.75 4.25
C LEU A 95 11.85 15.53 5.55
N SER A 96 11.57 16.84 5.58
CA SER A 96 11.58 17.63 6.81
C SER A 96 10.57 17.14 7.85
N GLU A 97 9.48 16.50 7.42
CA GLU A 97 8.45 15.91 8.28
C GLU A 97 8.84 14.53 8.83
N MET A 98 9.85 13.88 8.23
CA MET A 98 10.36 12.59 8.65
C MET A 98 11.17 12.73 9.93
N LEU A 99 10.81 11.95 10.95
CA LEU A 99 11.55 11.86 12.21
C LEU A 99 12.59 10.74 12.14
N VAL A 100 12.19 9.57 11.64
CA VAL A 100 13.08 8.42 11.45
C VAL A 100 12.60 7.53 10.31
N LEU A 101 13.55 6.97 9.56
CA LEU A 101 13.40 5.87 8.62
C LEU A 101 14.30 4.72 9.10
N ALA A 102 13.73 3.57 9.41
CA ALA A 102 14.48 2.40 9.87
C ALA A 102 13.76 1.09 9.53
N PRO A 103 14.45 -0.07 9.58
CA PRO A 103 13.81 -1.36 9.40
C PRO A 103 12.65 -1.57 10.39
N GLU A 104 11.57 -2.21 9.95
CA GLU A 104 10.44 -2.57 10.81
C GLU A 104 10.95 -3.42 12.00
N GLY A 105 10.65 -2.97 13.23
CA GLY A 105 11.05 -3.65 14.46
C GLY A 105 12.45 -3.31 14.99
N SER A 106 13.22 -2.44 14.31
CA SER A 106 14.50 -1.95 14.82
C SER A 106 14.34 -1.15 16.12
N GLN A 107 15.39 -1.13 16.97
CA GLN A 107 15.39 -0.31 18.20
C GLN A 107 15.17 1.18 17.89
N LYS A 108 15.73 1.66 16.77
CA LYS A 108 15.54 3.04 16.29
C LYS A 108 14.09 3.32 15.93
N ALA A 109 13.40 2.42 15.22
CA ALA A 109 11.97 2.58 14.95
C ALA A 109 11.14 2.62 16.24
N LEU A 110 11.41 1.69 17.17
CA LEU A 110 10.67 1.59 18.43
C LEU A 110 10.87 2.80 19.35
N ALA A 111 12.05 3.45 19.30
CA ALA A 111 12.34 4.65 20.09
C ALA A 111 11.52 5.89 19.67
N TYR A 112 10.93 5.88 18.48
CA TYR A 112 10.03 6.94 18.01
C TYR A 112 8.57 6.47 17.95
N ASP A 113 8.32 5.20 18.27
CA ASP A 113 7.01 4.58 18.30
C ASP A 113 6.29 4.90 19.62
N HIS A 114 5.74 6.11 19.71
CA HIS A 114 5.06 6.59 20.90
C HIS A 114 3.68 7.17 20.59
N GLY A 115 2.73 6.95 21.50
CA GLY A 115 1.39 7.54 21.44
C GLY A 115 0.48 6.95 20.35
N GLN A 116 -0.58 7.69 20.01
CA GLN A 116 -1.52 7.31 18.95
C GLN A 116 -1.06 7.85 17.60
N MET A 117 -0.53 6.97 16.76
CA MET A 117 -0.09 7.30 15.40
C MET A 117 -1.01 6.64 14.36
N SER A 118 -1.25 7.34 13.26
CA SER A 118 -1.95 6.75 12.13
C SER A 118 -1.06 5.72 11.42
N VAL A 119 -1.56 4.50 11.24
CA VAL A 119 -0.79 3.42 10.59
C VAL A 119 -1.18 3.32 9.13
N MET A 120 -0.20 3.43 8.24
CA MET A 120 -0.34 3.38 6.80
C MET A 120 0.61 2.31 6.27
N ARG A 121 0.08 1.23 5.66
CA ARG A 121 0.89 0.15 5.09
C ARG A 121 0.77 0.16 3.57
N PHE A 122 1.90 0.29 2.89
CA PHE A 122 2.05 0.34 1.44
C PHE A 122 2.99 -0.75 0.94
N VAL A 123 2.89 -1.95 1.53
CA VAL A 123 3.77 -3.09 1.32
C VAL A 123 3.15 -4.10 0.34
N SER A 124 3.97 -4.89 -0.36
CA SER A 124 3.51 -5.96 -1.27
C SER A 124 2.79 -7.08 -0.52
N GLY A 125 3.18 -7.33 0.73
CA GLY A 125 2.73 -8.49 1.49
C GLY A 125 3.54 -9.76 1.24
N ASP A 126 4.68 -9.67 0.55
CA ASP A 126 5.68 -10.73 0.52
C ASP A 126 6.24 -10.95 1.94
N PRO A 127 6.17 -12.17 2.51
CA PRO A 127 6.76 -12.45 3.81
C PRO A 127 8.28 -12.28 3.85
N ASN A 128 8.97 -12.28 2.71
CA ASN A 128 10.43 -12.11 2.62
C ASN A 128 10.86 -10.68 2.27
N ALA A 129 9.92 -9.76 2.05
CA ALA A 129 10.27 -8.37 1.75
C ALA A 129 10.90 -7.68 2.95
N ARG A 130 11.92 -6.87 2.69
CA ARG A 130 12.52 -5.99 3.71
C ARG A 130 11.63 -4.77 3.89
N ILE A 131 10.86 -4.76 4.97
CA ILE A 131 9.95 -3.66 5.29
C ILE A 131 10.69 -2.61 6.11
N TYR A 132 10.58 -1.36 5.68
CA TYR A 132 11.02 -0.19 6.43
C TYR A 132 9.80 0.59 6.92
N VAL A 133 10.00 1.31 8.02
CA VAL A 133 9.00 2.21 8.59
C VAL A 133 9.54 3.63 8.63
N ILE A 134 8.74 4.56 8.11
CA ILE A 134 8.90 5.99 8.32
C ILE A 134 7.98 6.40 9.46
N ILE A 135 8.55 7.05 10.46
CA ILE A 135 7.79 7.80 11.47
C ILE A 135 7.89 9.28 11.10
N ALA A 136 6.75 9.89 10.82
CA ALA A 136 6.67 11.28 10.36
C ALA A 136 5.58 12.06 11.08
N HIS A 137 5.78 13.37 11.22
CA HIS A 137 4.75 14.30 11.67
C HIS A 137 4.11 15.00 10.46
N LEU A 138 3.00 14.44 9.98
CA LEU A 138 2.33 14.92 8.77
C LEU A 138 1.68 16.28 9.01
N LYS A 139 2.31 17.36 8.54
CA LYS A 139 1.88 18.75 8.81
C LYS A 139 0.45 18.99 8.33
N LYS A 140 0.11 18.52 7.12
CA LYS A 140 -1.23 18.67 6.50
C LYS A 140 -2.37 18.09 7.34
N LYS A 141 -2.09 17.04 8.13
CA LYS A 141 -3.09 16.34 8.96
C LYS A 141 -2.93 16.64 10.45
N ASN A 142 -1.88 17.37 10.83
CA ASN A 142 -1.44 17.60 12.19
C ASN A 142 -1.44 16.32 13.05
N LYS A 143 -0.86 15.24 12.49
CA LYS A 143 -0.84 13.91 13.10
C LYS A 143 0.47 13.20 12.82
N GLN A 144 0.92 12.41 13.79
CA GLN A 144 1.99 11.46 13.58
C GLN A 144 1.51 10.23 12.80
N ALA A 145 2.33 9.75 11.89
CA ALA A 145 2.06 8.60 11.05
C ALA A 145 3.21 7.61 11.06
N LYS A 146 2.87 6.33 11.02
CA LYS A 146 3.77 5.22 10.73
C LYS A 146 3.48 4.72 9.34
N ILE A 147 4.45 4.87 8.44
CA ILE A 147 4.32 4.54 7.04
C ILE A 147 5.23 3.35 6.76
N TYR A 148 4.64 2.19 6.49
CA TYR A 148 5.36 0.97 6.14
C TYR A 148 5.44 0.83 4.63
N PHE A 149 6.64 0.56 4.12
CA PHE A 149 6.91 0.44 2.69
C PHE A 149 8.13 -0.47 2.48
N GLU A 150 8.38 -0.88 1.24
CA GLU A 150 9.42 -1.84 0.88
C GLU A 150 10.47 -1.19 -0.04
N PRO A 151 11.28 -0.22 0.44
CA PRO A 151 12.23 0.46 -0.42
C PRO A 151 13.37 -0.47 -0.86
N LYS A 152 13.80 -0.31 -2.11
CA LYS A 152 15.04 -0.89 -2.64
C LYS A 152 16.23 -0.05 -2.18
N GLU A 153 17.42 -0.63 -2.34
CA GLU A 153 18.70 -0.01 -1.98
C GLU A 153 18.84 1.38 -2.61
N GLU A 154 18.52 1.55 -3.89
CA GLU A 154 18.56 2.85 -4.58
C GLU A 154 17.73 3.94 -3.90
N LEU A 155 16.49 3.62 -3.48
CA LEU A 155 15.62 4.56 -2.79
C LEU A 155 16.13 4.87 -1.36
N LEU A 156 16.63 3.85 -0.65
CA LEU A 156 17.24 4.03 0.67
C LEU A 156 18.51 4.89 0.60
N GLU A 157 19.37 4.66 -0.38
CA GLU A 157 20.59 5.42 -0.60
C GLU A 157 20.28 6.86 -0.96
N ALA A 158 19.33 7.10 -1.86
CA ALA A 158 18.89 8.44 -2.23
C ALA A 158 18.39 9.23 -1.00
N MET A 159 17.56 8.60 -0.16
CA MET A 159 17.09 9.21 1.09
C MET A 159 18.19 9.39 2.13
N HIS A 160 19.11 8.42 2.25
CA HIS A 160 20.23 8.49 3.20
C HIS A 160 21.22 9.60 2.82
N ASN A 161 21.53 9.77 1.53
CA ASN A 161 22.40 10.85 1.05
C ASN A 161 21.81 12.24 1.34
N HIS A 162 20.48 12.35 1.36
CA HIS A 162 19.80 13.60 1.67
C HIS A 162 19.62 13.85 3.18
N CYS A 163 19.35 12.81 3.97
CA CYS A 163 19.06 12.90 5.41
C CYS A 163 19.75 11.78 6.21
N PRO A 164 21.09 11.76 6.28
CA PRO A 164 21.84 10.63 6.84
C PRO A 164 21.51 10.38 8.32
N ASP A 165 21.28 11.45 9.09
CA ASP A 165 21.01 11.36 10.54
C ASP A 165 19.63 10.76 10.89
N ARG A 166 18.75 10.62 9.89
CA ARG A 166 17.38 10.12 10.08
C ARG A 166 17.14 8.77 9.44
N VAL A 167 18.06 8.29 8.60
CA VAL A 167 17.93 7.03 7.84
C VAL A 167 18.90 6.00 8.39
N PHE A 168 18.35 4.97 9.04
CA PHE A 168 19.11 3.86 9.62
C PHE A 168 18.89 2.60 8.78
N GLN A 169 19.97 1.90 8.43
CA GLN A 169 19.94 0.70 7.59
C GLN A 169 20.24 -0.60 8.35
N ASN A 170 20.57 -0.51 9.66
CA ASN A 170 20.91 -1.63 10.55
C ASN A 170 19.92 -1.75 11.71
#